data_AF-A0A259TB48-F1
#
_entry.id   AF-A0A259TB48-F1
#
_cell.length_a   1.000
_cell.length_b   1.000
_cell.length_c   1.000
_cell.angle_alpha   90.00
_cell.angle_beta   90.00
_cell.angle_gamma   90.00
#
_symmetry.space_group_name_H-M   'P 1'
#
loop_
_entity.id
_entity.type
_entity.pdbx_description
1 polymer ?
#
loop_
_entity_poly.entity_id
_entity_poly.type
_entity_poly.pdbx_seq_one_letter_code
_entity_poly.pdbx_strand_id
1 'polypeptide(L)'
;MSSRRKISWILTWFGLFCGILYVILAVRAGTVDWFGFLVFAVLPLGIGLFLRMKTKKARAWMEVTPEMEKSILHLAAEQENLLTAADVALNTPLSIEQAGDALEAMRRKGQVHLRVADNGALVYEFQAVLSMEAKLNAERV
;
A
#
# COMPACT_ATOMS: atom_id res chain seq x y z
N MET A 1 -12.39 -15.70 0.75
CA MET A 1 -12.62 -14.43 0.03
C MET A 1 -13.35 -13.46 0.96
N SER A 2 -12.68 -12.40 1.46
CA SER A 2 -13.11 -11.67 2.66
C SER A 2 -14.34 -10.77 2.43
N SER A 3 -15.28 -10.82 3.38
CA SER A 3 -16.59 -10.12 3.37
C SER A 3 -16.49 -8.61 3.10
N ARG A 4 -15.35 -7.99 3.47
CA ARG A 4 -15.09 -6.56 3.28
C ARG A 4 -14.95 -6.14 1.80
N ARG A 5 -14.48 -7.02 0.92
CA ARG A 5 -14.40 -6.72 -0.53
C ARG A 5 -15.78 -6.70 -1.19
N LYS A 6 -16.71 -7.54 -0.73
CA LYS A 6 -18.09 -7.59 -1.25
C LYS A 6 -18.85 -6.30 -0.94
N ILE A 7 -18.70 -5.77 0.27
CA ILE A 7 -19.33 -4.51 0.71
C ILE A 7 -18.80 -3.32 -0.12
N SER A 8 -17.49 -3.26 -0.35
CA SER A 8 -16.89 -2.21 -1.18
C SER A 8 -17.39 -2.25 -2.64
N TRP A 9 -17.57 -3.46 -3.19
CA TRP A 9 -18.12 -3.64 -4.53
C TRP A 9 -19.59 -3.19 -4.62
N ILE A 10 -20.42 -3.58 -3.66
CA ILE A 10 -21.84 -3.20 -3.60
C ILE A 10 -22.00 -1.68 -3.52
N LEU A 11 -21.20 -1.01 -2.68
CA LEU A 11 -21.28 0.43 -2.51
C LEU A 11 -20.85 1.18 -3.78
N THR A 12 -19.88 0.64 -4.52
CA THR A 12 -19.40 1.22 -5.78
C THR A 12 -20.46 1.09 -6.87
N TRP A 13 -21.08 -0.08 -7.01
CA TRP A 13 -22.16 -0.31 -7.97
C TRP A 13 -23.42 0.50 -7.64
N PHE A 14 -23.75 0.67 -6.35
CA PHE A 14 -24.89 1.49 -5.91
C PHE A 14 -24.69 2.97 -6.26
N GLY A 15 -23.48 3.51 -6.05
CA GLY A 15 -23.15 4.89 -6.44
C GLY A 15 -23.23 5.11 -7.95
N LEU A 16 -22.76 4.13 -8.74
CA LEU A 16 -22.80 4.18 -10.20
C LEU A 16 -24.25 4.10 -10.73
N PHE A 17 -25.07 3.24 -10.12
CA PHE A 17 -26.49 3.11 -10.43
C PHE A 17 -27.27 4.40 -10.13
N CYS A 18 -27.08 5.00 -8.94
CA CYS A 18 -27.71 6.27 -8.59
C CYS A 18 -27.26 7.42 -9.51
N GLY A 19 -25.98 7.45 -9.92
CA GLY A 19 -25.46 8.43 -10.86
C GLY A 19 -26.08 8.30 -12.25
N ILE A 20 -26.18 7.08 -12.79
CA ILE A 20 -26.81 6.82 -14.09
C ILE A 20 -28.30 7.18 -14.05
N LEU A 21 -29.00 6.80 -12.97
CA LEU A 21 -30.42 7.09 -12.80
C LEU A 21 -30.68 8.61 -12.77
N TYR A 22 -29.83 9.38 -12.09
CA TYR A 22 -29.91 10.83 -12.05
C TYR A 22 -29.72 11.47 -13.44
N VAL A 23 -28.71 11.02 -14.19
CA VAL A 23 -28.45 11.53 -15.56
C VAL A 23 -29.64 11.25 -16.48
N ILE A 24 -30.24 10.06 -16.39
CA ILE A 24 -31.43 9.69 -17.19
C ILE A 24 -32.62 10.59 -16.84
N LEU A 25 -32.85 10.87 -15.55
CA LEU A 25 -33.92 11.76 -15.09
C LEU A 25 -33.68 13.21 -15.50
N ALA A 26 -32.45 13.70 -15.43
CA ALA A 26 -32.09 15.07 -15.83
C ALA A 26 -32.26 15.30 -17.35
N VAL A 27 -31.86 14.33 -18.18
CA VAL A 27 -32.05 14.41 -19.64
C VAL A 27 -33.54 14.36 -20.02
N ARG A 28 -34.35 13.57 -19.30
CA ARG A 28 -35.81 13.49 -19.48
C ARG A 28 -36.54 14.77 -19.03
N ALA A 29 -36.05 15.44 -18.00
CA ALA A 29 -36.67 16.65 -17.44
C ALA A 29 -36.32 17.92 -18.23
N GLY A 30 -35.37 17.88 -19.18
CA GLY A 30 -34.96 19.04 -19.98
C GLY A 30 -34.23 20.13 -19.20
N THR A 31 -33.96 19.89 -17.92
CA THR A 31 -33.22 20.79 -17.03
C THR A 31 -31.82 20.22 -16.80
N VAL A 32 -30.82 20.85 -17.43
CA VAL A 32 -29.41 20.57 -17.13
C VAL A 32 -29.00 21.52 -16.01
N ASP A 33 -29.35 21.16 -14.78
CA ASP A 33 -28.96 21.93 -13.60
C ASP A 33 -27.49 21.67 -13.25
N TRP A 34 -26.69 22.74 -13.19
CA TRP A 34 -25.29 22.68 -12.75
C TRP A 34 -25.13 22.01 -11.38
N PHE A 35 -26.14 22.17 -10.50
CA PHE A 35 -26.22 21.52 -9.20
C PHE A 35 -26.23 19.99 -9.29
N GLY A 36 -26.89 19.45 -10.30
CA GLY A 36 -26.94 18.01 -10.54
C GLY A 36 -25.59 17.40 -10.85
N PHE A 37 -24.84 18.07 -11.74
CA PHE A 37 -23.51 17.64 -12.13
C PHE A 37 -22.54 17.68 -10.95
N LEU A 38 -22.64 18.72 -10.12
CA LEU A 38 -21.82 18.87 -8.93
C LEU A 38 -22.10 17.77 -7.88
N VAL A 39 -23.37 17.44 -7.63
CA VAL A 39 -23.74 16.46 -6.62
C VAL A 39 -23.53 15.01 -7.07
N PHE A 40 -23.78 14.68 -8.34
CA PHE A 40 -23.72 13.30 -8.82
C PHE A 40 -22.44 12.93 -9.56
N ALA A 41 -21.69 13.88 -10.12
CA ALA A 41 -20.39 13.60 -10.75
C ALA A 41 -19.22 14.02 -9.86
N VAL A 42 -19.22 15.25 -9.34
CA VAL A 42 -18.07 15.79 -8.60
C VAL A 42 -17.96 15.20 -7.20
N LEU A 43 -19.08 15.04 -6.49
CA LEU A 43 -19.10 14.52 -5.12
C LEU A 43 -18.62 13.06 -5.03
N PRO A 44 -19.09 12.10 -5.85
CA PRO A 44 -18.61 10.72 -5.80
C PRO A 44 -17.16 10.58 -6.28
N LEU A 45 -16.74 11.34 -7.30
CA LEU A 45 -15.35 11.36 -7.75
C LEU A 45 -14.42 11.94 -6.68
N GLY A 46 -14.83 13.04 -6.03
CA GLY A 46 -14.09 13.67 -4.94
C GLY A 46 -13.93 12.74 -3.74
N ILE A 47 -15.03 12.09 -3.31
CA ILE A 47 -15.01 11.11 -2.21
C ILE A 47 -14.15 9.89 -2.58
N GLY A 48 -14.28 9.38 -3.81
CA GLY A 48 -13.49 8.26 -4.30
C GLY A 48 -11.99 8.56 -4.34
N LEU A 49 -11.60 9.73 -4.86
CA LEU A 49 -10.21 10.20 -4.86
C LEU A 49 -9.69 10.46 -3.45
N PHE A 50 -10.50 11.04 -2.57
CA PHE A 50 -10.12 11.34 -1.19
C PHE A 50 -9.87 10.07 -0.37
N LEU A 51 -10.72 9.05 -0.51
CA LEU A 51 -10.53 7.73 0.13
C LEU A 51 -9.27 7.02 -0.38
N ARG A 52 -8.98 7.14 -1.69
CA ARG A 52 -7.77 6.58 -2.32
C ARG A 52 -6.50 7.33 -1.91
N MET A 53 -6.59 8.63 -1.66
CA MET A 53 -5.48 9.43 -1.15
C MET A 53 -5.24 9.19 0.35
N LYS A 54 -6.28 9.05 1.18
CA LYS A 54 -6.10 8.73 2.61
C LYS A 54 -5.48 7.35 2.84
N THR A 55 -5.87 6.36 2.04
CA THR A 55 -5.24 5.02 2.10
C THR A 55 -3.78 5.04 1.65
N LYS A 56 -3.40 5.89 0.68
CA LYS A 56 -1.98 6.09 0.33
C LYS A 56 -1.21 6.93 1.35
N LYS A 57 -1.80 7.99 1.91
CA LYS A 57 -1.16 8.84 2.93
C LYS A 57 -0.92 8.08 4.24
N ALA A 58 -1.87 7.27 4.71
CA ALA A 58 -1.65 6.44 5.89
C ALA A 58 -0.41 5.52 5.77
N ARG A 59 -0.13 5.01 4.55
CA ARG A 59 1.02 4.15 4.25
C ARG A 59 2.32 4.92 3.96
N ALA A 60 2.20 6.17 3.51
CA ALA A 60 3.35 7.02 3.20
C ALA A 60 3.95 7.71 4.44
N TRP A 61 3.19 7.78 5.52
CA TRP A 61 3.53 8.51 6.75
C TRP A 61 3.84 7.54 7.90
N MET A 62 3.90 6.23 7.63
CA MET A 62 4.41 5.27 8.60
C MET A 62 5.91 5.51 8.74
N GLU A 63 6.26 6.26 9.78
CA GLU A 63 7.62 6.47 10.21
C GLU A 63 8.09 5.16 10.87
N VAL A 64 8.97 4.45 10.18
CA VAL A 64 9.60 3.26 10.75
C VAL A 64 10.49 3.74 11.88
N THR A 65 10.15 3.38 13.11
CA THR A 65 10.96 3.73 14.27
C THR A 65 12.31 3.02 14.19
N PRO A 66 13.38 3.58 14.78
CA PRO A 66 14.70 2.95 14.75
C PRO A 66 14.70 1.51 15.29
N GLU A 67 13.89 1.23 16.32
CA GLU A 67 13.76 -0.09 16.92
C GLU A 67 13.08 -1.10 15.98
N MET A 68 12.06 -0.65 15.23
CA MET A 68 11.41 -1.47 14.22
C MET A 68 12.36 -1.76 13.06
N GLU A 69 13.08 -0.75 12.58
CA GLU A 69 14.07 -0.89 11.50
C GLU A 69 15.15 -1.90 11.90
N LYS A 70 15.69 -1.78 13.13
CA LYS A 70 16.68 -2.71 13.68
C LYS A 70 16.15 -4.14 13.77
N SER A 71 14.91 -4.32 14.23
CA SER A 71 14.28 -5.64 14.34
C SER A 71 14.11 -6.31 12.96
N ILE A 72 13.69 -5.55 11.95
CA ILE A 72 13.53 -6.09 10.59
C ILE A 72 14.89 -6.38 9.95
N LEU A 73 15.92 -5.56 10.20
CA LEU A 73 17.28 -5.82 9.71
C LEU A 73 17.91 -7.06 10.37
N HIS A 74 17.67 -7.29 11.66
CA HIS A 74 18.07 -8.54 12.31
C HIS A 74 17.41 -9.75 11.67
N LEU A 75 16.10 -9.67 11.41
CA LEU A 75 15.37 -10.74 10.74
C LEU A 75 15.91 -10.97 9.31
N ALA A 76 16.24 -9.91 8.59
CA ALA A 76 16.83 -10.01 7.25
C ALA A 76 18.21 -10.69 7.29
N ALA A 77 19.02 -10.41 8.31
CA ALA A 77 20.31 -11.06 8.50
C ALA A 77 20.17 -12.57 8.79
N GLU A 78 19.09 -12.99 9.45
CA GLU A 78 18.81 -14.40 9.74
C GLU A 78 18.22 -15.16 8.53
N GLN A 79 17.48 -14.48 7.66
CA GLN A 79 16.76 -15.08 6.51
C GLN A 79 17.39 -14.74 5.15
N GLU A 80 18.73 -14.86 5.04
CA GLU A 80 19.47 -14.69 3.77
C GLU A 80 19.18 -13.35 3.03
N ASN A 81 18.81 -12.29 3.76
CA ASN A 81 18.42 -10.98 3.26
C ASN A 81 17.13 -10.96 2.41
N LEU A 82 16.33 -12.02 2.41
CA LEU A 82 15.08 -12.11 1.67
C LEU A 82 13.92 -12.21 2.65
N LEU A 83 13.09 -11.16 2.73
CA LEU A 83 11.92 -11.15 3.59
C LEU A 83 10.64 -10.91 2.79
N THR A 84 9.57 -11.58 3.18
CA THR A 84 8.21 -11.21 2.79
C THR A 84 7.54 -10.40 3.90
N ALA A 85 6.42 -9.75 3.56
CA ALA A 85 5.58 -9.13 4.58
C ALA A 85 5.07 -10.15 5.62
N ALA A 86 4.90 -11.41 5.22
CA ALA A 86 4.47 -12.48 6.12
C ALA A 86 5.59 -12.84 7.10
N ASP A 87 6.84 -12.93 6.65
CA ASP A 87 7.98 -13.24 7.52
C ASP A 87 8.15 -12.16 8.59
N VAL A 88 8.04 -10.89 8.20
CA VAL A 88 8.09 -9.77 9.14
C VAL A 88 6.91 -9.82 10.12
N ALA A 89 5.69 -10.06 9.65
CA ALA A 89 4.50 -10.10 10.52
C ALA A 89 4.50 -11.29 11.49
N LEU A 90 5.16 -12.40 11.15
CA LEU A 90 5.28 -13.58 12.01
C LEU A 90 6.34 -13.41 13.09
N ASN A 91 7.40 -12.65 12.80
CA ASN A 91 8.56 -12.52 13.69
C ASN A 91 8.63 -11.17 14.42
N THR A 92 7.70 -10.26 14.16
CA THR A 92 7.63 -8.94 14.80
C THR A 92 6.21 -8.68 15.31
N PRO A 93 6.01 -7.72 16.23
CA PRO A 93 4.68 -7.35 16.70
C PRO A 93 3.82 -6.61 15.65
N LEU A 94 4.24 -6.57 14.38
CA LEU A 94 3.54 -5.87 13.31
C LEU A 94 2.46 -6.75 12.68
N SER A 95 1.29 -6.17 12.41
CA SER A 95 0.30 -6.82 11.53
C SER A 95 0.82 -6.96 10.10
N ILE A 96 0.21 -7.85 9.32
CA ILE A 96 0.57 -8.07 7.91
C ILE A 96 0.54 -6.79 7.08
N GLU A 97 -0.42 -5.90 7.33
CA GLU A 97 -0.48 -4.59 6.67
C GLU A 97 0.68 -3.68 7.11
N GLN A 98 0.96 -3.60 8.41
CA GLN A 98 2.05 -2.77 8.95
C GLN A 98 3.43 -3.27 8.51
N ALA A 99 3.62 -4.58 8.45
CA ALA A 99 4.85 -5.20 7.96
C ALA A 99 5.10 -4.84 6.49
N GLY A 100 4.08 -4.93 5.63
CA GLY A 100 4.17 -4.51 4.24
C GLY A 100 4.45 -3.00 4.10
N ASP A 101 3.82 -2.17 4.92
CA ASP A 101 4.04 -0.72 4.91
C ASP A 101 5.46 -0.35 5.39
N ALA A 102 6.00 -1.04 6.39
CA ALA A 102 7.37 -0.85 6.88
C ALA A 102 8.42 -1.24 5.82
N LEU A 103 8.23 -2.40 5.17
CA LEU A 103 9.09 -2.84 4.06
C LEU A 103 9.06 -1.85 2.89
N GLU A 104 7.88 -1.35 2.53
CA GLU A 104 7.73 -0.34 1.48
C GLU A 104 8.37 1.01 1.87
N ALA A 105 8.30 1.39 3.16
CA ALA A 105 8.99 2.58 3.66
C ALA A 105 10.52 2.44 3.55
N MET A 106 11.08 1.28 3.89
CA MET A 106 12.52 1.00 3.73
C MET A 106 12.93 0.91 2.25
N ARG A 107 12.07 0.36 1.38
CA ARG A 107 12.25 0.39 -0.09
C ARG A 107 12.37 1.82 -0.62
N ARG A 108 11.51 2.73 -0.15
CA ARG A 108 11.56 4.16 -0.52
C ARG A 108 12.84 4.87 -0.07
N LYS A 109 13.43 4.43 1.05
CA LYS A 109 14.75 4.91 1.53
C LYS A 109 15.92 4.30 0.74
N GLY A 110 15.67 3.38 -0.19
CA GLY A 110 16.70 2.69 -0.98
C GLY A 110 17.42 1.56 -0.25
N GLN A 111 16.94 1.17 0.94
CA GLN A 111 17.55 0.11 1.76
C GLN A 111 17.21 -1.30 1.26
N VAL A 112 16.13 -1.44 0.48
CA VAL A 112 15.53 -2.72 0.09
C VAL A 112 15.05 -2.65 -1.36
N HIS A 113 15.17 -3.76 -2.08
CA HIS A 113 14.65 -3.93 -3.44
C HIS A 113 13.51 -4.93 -3.48
N LEU A 114 12.47 -4.62 -4.26
CA LEU A 114 11.36 -5.54 -4.46
C LEU A 114 11.67 -6.45 -5.64
N ARG A 115 11.64 -7.76 -5.44
CA ARG A 115 11.77 -8.76 -6.49
C ARG A 115 10.59 -9.70 -6.50
N VAL A 116 10.33 -10.26 -7.67
CA VAL A 116 9.35 -11.32 -7.86
C VAL A 116 10.14 -12.62 -7.86
N ALA A 117 9.88 -13.48 -6.89
CA ALA A 117 10.46 -14.82 -6.84
C ALA A 117 9.88 -15.70 -7.96
N ASP A 118 10.57 -16.80 -8.29
CA ASP A 118 10.19 -17.70 -9.39
C ASP A 118 8.81 -18.34 -9.20
N ASN A 119 8.34 -18.44 -7.95
CA ASN A 119 7.01 -18.91 -7.58
C ASN A 119 5.91 -17.82 -7.71
N GLY A 120 6.26 -16.62 -8.20
CA GLY A 120 5.37 -15.47 -8.32
C GLY A 120 5.14 -14.68 -7.04
N ALA A 121 5.82 -15.02 -5.94
CA ALA A 121 5.73 -14.28 -4.69
C ALA A 121 6.53 -12.98 -4.75
N LEU A 122 6.02 -11.93 -4.09
CA LEU A 122 6.75 -10.67 -3.91
C LEU A 122 7.66 -10.78 -2.68
N VAL A 123 8.96 -10.70 -2.92
CA VAL A 123 10.01 -10.78 -1.89
C VAL A 123 10.79 -9.47 -1.85
N TYR A 124 11.15 -9.05 -0.65
CA TYR A 124 11.94 -7.86 -0.40
C TYR A 124 13.39 -8.29 -0.13
N GLU A 125 14.27 -7.99 -1.06
CA GLU A 125 15.71 -8.24 -0.96
C GLU A 125 16.39 -7.04 -0.31
N PHE A 126 16.92 -7.27 0.89
CA PHE A 126 17.77 -6.30 1.57
C PHE A 126 19.13 -6.33 0.90
N GLN A 127 19.64 -5.16 0.48
CA GLN A 127 21.05 -5.10 0.14
C GLN A 127 21.79 -5.42 1.43
N ALA A 128 22.53 -6.53 1.42
CA ALA A 128 23.29 -7.00 2.57
C ALA A 128 23.91 -5.79 3.26
N VAL A 129 23.49 -5.53 4.50
CA VAL A 129 24.24 -4.64 5.38
C VAL A 129 25.63 -5.21 5.34
N LEU A 130 26.54 -4.57 4.59
CA LEU A 130 27.89 -5.07 4.31
C LEU A 130 28.38 -5.73 5.58
N SER A 131 28.44 -7.07 5.56
CA SER A 131 28.86 -7.82 6.74
C SER A 131 30.21 -7.22 7.14
N MET A 132 30.50 -7.20 8.44
CA MET A 132 31.72 -6.55 8.93
C MET A 132 32.98 -7.03 8.16
N GLU A 133 32.97 -8.25 7.64
CA GLU A 133 33.98 -8.84 6.75
C GLU A 133 34.15 -8.11 5.42
N ALA A 134 33.08 -7.65 4.77
CA ALA A 134 33.15 -6.89 3.52
C ALA A 134 33.66 -5.45 3.75
N LYS A 135 33.35 -4.85 4.92
CA LYS A 135 33.91 -3.55 5.32
C LYS A 135 35.40 -3.64 5.63
N LEU A 136 35.84 -4.69 6.32
CA LEU A 136 37.25 -4.94 6.65
C LEU A 136 38.12 -5.19 5.40
N ASN A 137 37.54 -5.77 4.33
CA ASN A 137 38.25 -5.97 3.07
C ASN A 137 38.26 -4.74 2.14
N ALA A 138 37.29 -3.83 2.28
CA ALA A 138 37.25 -2.60 1.48
C ALA A 138 38.28 -1.55 1.94
N GLU A 139 38.74 -1.61 3.19
CA GLU A 139 39.78 -0.71 3.72
C GLU A 139 41.21 -1.12 3.28
N ARG A 140 41.36 -2.27 2.61
CA ARG A 140 42.65 -2.83 2.22
C ARG A 140 42.99 -2.69 0.72
N VAL A 141 42.22 -1.93 -0.05
CA VAL A 141 42.46 -1.65 -1.47
C VAL A 141 42.92 -0.21 -1.67
#